data_AF-A0A645EEH2-F1
#
_entry.id   AF-A0A645EEH2-F1
#
_cell.length_a   1.000
_cell.length_b   1.000
_cell.length_c   1.000
_cell.angle_alpha   90.00
_cell.angle_beta   90.00
_cell.angle_gamma   90.00
#
_symmetry.space_group_name_H-M   'P 1'
#
loop_
_entity.id
_entity.type
_entity.pdbx_description
1 polymer ?
#
loop_
_entity_poly.entity_id
_entity_poly.type
_entity_poly.pdbx_seq_one_letter_code
_entity_poly.pdbx_strand_id
1 'polypeptide(L)'
;MGTCVHLPLKMRTASKDTLIDALKANPHVMFLFDEVDPFDVAGNMRKFDMLRKIHDATGNPMVICGTNVLYDKLYGDRTVERFGQLIRRLDECEMKGMLRSDAVNYLNMVSREENIGFTFQARQILEPLALNAKLGGISLFTLLIGRAITLKRIQYFHSDGRSVPETAQCIHTPAKQGLSYPGPDTSISLPPTPERITIDEALISSCMADFKKQLLKRQ
;
A
#
# COMPACT_ATOMS: atom_id res chain seq x y z
N MET A 1 14.95 -15.02 2.28
CA MET A 1 13.95 -14.34 3.14
C MET A 1 14.71 -13.61 4.24
N GLY A 2 14.63 -12.28 4.29
CA GLY A 2 15.30 -11.51 5.35
C GLY A 2 14.58 -11.71 6.68
N THR A 3 15.31 -12.12 7.71
CA THR A 3 14.83 -12.15 9.09
C THR A 3 14.51 -10.73 9.53
N CYS A 4 13.28 -10.49 9.99
CA CYS A 4 12.91 -9.23 10.63
C CYS A 4 13.67 -9.13 11.96
N VAL A 5 14.79 -8.40 11.95
CA VAL A 5 15.53 -8.09 13.18
C VAL A 5 14.71 -7.04 13.90
N HIS A 6 13.96 -7.47 14.91
CA HIS A 6 13.35 -6.54 15.86
C HIS A 6 14.46 -5.87 16.66
N LEU A 7 15.00 -4.77 16.14
CA LEU A 7 15.76 -3.84 16.96
C LEU A 7 14.82 -3.36 18.07
N PRO A 8 15.14 -3.57 19.35
CA PRO A 8 14.31 -3.13 20.46
C PRO A 8 14.42 -1.61 20.62
N LEU A 9 13.92 -0.87 19.64
CA LEU A 9 13.89 0.60 19.60
C LEU A 9 12.88 1.20 20.61
N LYS A 10 12.21 0.35 21.41
CA LYS A 10 11.47 0.76 22.60
C LYS A 10 12.36 1.09 23.79
N MET A 11 13.68 1.00 23.67
CA MET A 11 14.57 1.59 24.65
C MET A 11 14.75 3.08 24.33
N ARG A 12 14.25 3.95 25.21
CA ARG A 12 14.64 5.36 25.28
C ARG A 12 16.13 5.44 25.69
N THR A 13 17.04 4.92 24.87
CA THR A 13 18.47 5.18 25.03
C THR A 13 18.73 6.55 24.43
N ALA A 14 19.02 7.50 25.30
CA ALA A 14 19.08 8.93 25.00
C ALA A 14 20.28 9.35 24.13
N SER A 15 21.00 8.43 23.46
CA SER A 15 22.21 8.77 22.71
C SER A 15 22.20 8.23 21.28
N LYS A 16 22.54 9.12 20.34
CA LYS A 16 22.78 8.84 18.92
C LYS A 16 23.85 7.75 18.72
N ASP A 17 24.80 7.68 19.63
CA ASP A 17 25.99 6.84 19.49
C ASP A 17 25.66 5.37 19.76
N THR A 18 24.75 5.09 20.71
CA THR A 18 24.24 3.72 20.93
C THR A 18 23.50 3.17 19.72
N LEU A 19 22.73 4.03 19.03
CA LEU A 19 22.07 3.64 17.78
C LEU A 19 23.10 3.37 16.67
N ILE A 20 24.14 4.19 16.56
CA ILE A 20 25.22 4.00 15.57
C ILE A 20 25.95 2.68 15.82
N ASP A 21 26.31 2.38 17.06
CA ASP A 21 27.04 1.15 17.39
C ASP A 21 26.19 -0.10 17.11
N ALA A 22 24.90 -0.04 17.46
CA ALA A 22 23.96 -1.11 17.14
C ALA A 22 23.80 -1.34 15.63
N LEU A 23 23.80 -0.27 14.83
CA LEU A 23 23.68 -0.36 13.37
C LEU A 23 24.97 -0.83 12.69
N LYS A 24 26.14 -0.41 13.18
CA LYS A 24 27.43 -0.95 12.74
C LYS A 24 27.53 -2.45 13.00
N ALA A 25 26.99 -2.92 14.13
CA ALA A 25 26.91 -4.35 14.42
C ALA A 25 25.89 -5.10 13.54
N ASN A 26 24.96 -4.38 12.88
CA ASN A 26 23.90 -4.95 12.05
C ASN A 26 23.81 -4.25 10.68
N PRO A 27 24.80 -4.47 9.78
CA PRO A 27 24.90 -3.75 8.51
C PRO A 27 23.79 -4.08 7.50
N HIS A 28 23.01 -5.15 7.74
CA HIS A 28 21.95 -5.61 6.84
C HIS A 28 20.58 -4.96 7.10
N VAL A 29 20.52 -3.94 7.96
CA VAL A 29 19.28 -3.23 8.28
C VAL A 29 19.10 -2.03 7.33
N MET A 30 17.89 -1.90 6.78
CA MET A 30 17.44 -0.74 6.01
C MET A 30 16.36 0.00 6.80
N PHE A 31 16.38 1.34 6.73
CA PHE A 31 15.31 2.17 7.28
C PHE A 31 14.34 2.61 6.19
N LEU A 32 13.04 2.49 6.49
CA LEU A 32 11.97 3.05 5.67
C LEU A 32 11.22 4.09 6.51
N PHE A 33 11.26 5.34 6.06
CA PHE A 33 10.49 6.43 6.66
C PHE A 33 9.31 6.73 5.75
N ASP A 34 8.13 6.28 6.14
CA ASP A 34 6.90 6.52 5.41
C ASP A 34 6.23 7.84 5.84
N GLU A 35 5.47 8.45 4.93
CA GLU A 35 4.73 9.71 5.13
C GLU A 35 5.55 10.86 5.74
N VAL A 36 6.80 11.03 5.30
CA VAL A 36 7.66 12.09 5.82
C VAL A 36 7.15 13.46 5.37
N ASP A 37 6.67 14.25 6.33
CA ASP A 37 6.22 15.62 6.09
C ASP A 37 7.11 16.66 6.78
N PRO A 38 7.72 17.59 6.02
CA PRO A 38 8.64 18.57 6.60
C PRO A 38 7.96 19.81 7.20
N PHE A 39 6.65 19.81 7.52
CA PHE A 39 5.91 21.01 8.00
C PHE A 39 6.51 21.74 9.22
N ASP A 40 7.25 21.08 10.12
CA ASP A 40 7.96 21.76 11.20
C ASP A 40 9.43 21.99 10.83
N VAL A 41 9.73 23.11 10.17
CA VAL A 41 11.04 23.38 9.55
C VAL A 41 12.19 23.34 10.57
N ALA A 42 11.99 23.81 11.81
CA ALA A 42 13.04 23.81 12.83
C ALA A 42 13.21 22.45 13.51
N GLY A 43 12.11 21.78 13.86
CA GLY A 43 12.13 20.46 14.47
C GLY A 43 12.60 19.35 13.51
N ASN A 44 12.17 19.42 12.24
CA ASN A 44 12.48 18.42 11.24
C ASN A 44 13.89 18.58 10.66
N MET A 45 14.47 19.80 10.60
CA MET A 45 15.88 19.97 10.24
C MET A 45 16.80 19.16 11.15
N ARG A 46 16.58 19.20 12.48
CA ARG A 46 17.36 18.41 13.44
C ARG A 46 17.22 16.90 13.21
N LYS A 47 16.02 16.45 12.81
CA LYS A 47 15.78 15.04 12.50
C LYS A 47 16.51 14.62 11.22
N PHE A 48 16.41 15.39 10.14
CA PHE A 48 17.13 15.10 8.90
C PHE A 48 18.65 15.15 9.08
N ASP A 49 19.17 16.11 9.86
CA ASP A 49 20.58 16.15 10.21
C ASP A 49 21.03 14.94 11.03
N MET A 50 20.17 14.45 11.92
CA MET A 50 20.43 13.23 12.67
C MET A 50 20.44 12.01 11.76
N LEU A 51 19.48 11.88 10.84
CA LEU A 51 19.45 10.81 9.84
C LEU A 51 20.71 10.83 8.97
N ARG A 52 21.11 12.01 8.49
CA ARG A 52 22.36 12.20 7.75
C ARG A 52 23.57 11.73 8.55
N LYS A 53 23.69 12.13 9.83
CA LYS A 53 24.81 11.71 10.69
C LYS A 53 24.85 10.21 10.92
N ILE A 54 23.68 9.55 11.04
CA ILE A 54 23.60 8.10 11.18
C ILE A 54 24.04 7.44 9.88
N HIS A 55 23.48 7.85 8.73
CA HIS A 55 23.86 7.33 7.42
C HIS A 55 25.37 7.48 7.15
N ASP A 56 25.94 8.67 7.37
CA ASP A 56 27.37 8.92 7.17
C ASP A 56 28.26 8.05 8.09
N ALA A 57 27.77 7.68 9.28
CA ALA A 57 28.53 6.91 10.26
C ALA A 57 28.39 5.39 10.10
N THR A 58 27.29 4.90 9.52
CA THR A 58 26.96 3.48 9.47
C THR A 58 26.89 2.91 8.05
N GLY A 59 26.63 3.75 7.04
CA GLY A 59 26.42 3.32 5.66
C GLY A 59 25.14 2.53 5.42
N ASN A 60 24.22 2.46 6.41
CA ASN A 60 22.97 1.74 6.25
C ASN A 60 22.05 2.46 5.24
N PRO A 61 21.39 1.72 4.32
CA PRO A 61 20.47 2.32 3.38
C PRO A 61 19.25 2.90 4.10
N MET A 62 18.81 4.08 3.65
CA MET A 62 17.64 4.77 4.14
C MET A 62 16.75 5.19 2.97
N VAL A 63 15.45 4.89 3.08
CA VAL A 63 14.45 5.29 2.10
C VAL A 63 13.48 6.27 2.76
N ILE A 64 13.31 7.43 2.14
CA ILE A 64 12.40 8.48 2.60
C ILE A 64 11.26 8.54 1.60
N CYS A 65 10.06 8.18 2.04
CA CYS A 65 8.85 8.20 1.25
C CYS A 65 7.97 9.38 1.67
N GLY A 66 7.37 10.02 0.68
CA GLY A 66 6.45 11.14 0.89
C GLY A 66 5.69 11.46 -0.38
N THR A 67 4.72 12.36 -0.26
CA THR A 67 4.01 12.89 -1.42
C THR A 67 4.88 13.91 -2.15
N ASN A 68 4.44 14.37 -3.32
CA ASN A 68 5.13 15.38 -4.13
C ASN A 68 5.45 16.66 -3.34
N VAL A 69 4.65 16.95 -2.30
CA VAL A 69 4.86 18.07 -1.36
C VAL A 69 6.22 17.97 -0.65
N LEU A 70 6.71 16.77 -0.34
CA LEU A 70 8.03 16.56 0.25
C LEU A 70 9.13 17.04 -0.72
N TYR A 71 9.02 16.67 -2.00
CA TYR A 71 9.97 17.08 -3.04
C TYR A 71 10.01 18.61 -3.17
N ASP A 72 8.85 19.25 -3.37
CA ASP A 72 8.78 20.71 -3.52
C ASP A 72 9.35 21.45 -2.30
N LYS A 73 9.19 20.89 -1.09
CA LYS A 73 9.71 21.49 0.14
C LYS A 73 11.20 21.25 0.34
N LEU A 74 11.74 20.10 -0.06
CA LEU A 74 13.19 19.85 0.00
C LEU A 74 13.95 20.70 -1.02
N TYR A 75 13.40 20.82 -2.24
CA TYR A 75 14.03 21.47 -3.38
C TYR A 75 13.55 22.91 -3.65
N GLY A 76 12.74 23.48 -2.76
CA GLY A 76 12.30 24.87 -2.88
C GLY A 76 13.42 25.89 -2.69
N ASP A 77 13.38 27.00 -3.43
CA ASP A 77 14.45 28.02 -3.48
C ASP A 77 14.92 28.52 -2.09
N ARG A 78 14.02 28.56 -1.10
CA ARG A 78 14.32 29.04 0.26
C ARG A 78 14.88 27.96 1.20
N THR A 79 14.78 26.69 0.83
CA THR A 79 15.08 25.53 1.69
C THR A 79 16.20 24.66 1.14
N VAL A 80 16.52 24.74 -0.16
CA VAL A 80 17.62 24.00 -0.80
C VAL A 80 18.96 24.26 -0.10
N GLU A 81 19.27 25.50 0.25
CA GLU A 81 20.51 25.82 0.95
C GLU A 81 20.56 25.15 2.34
N ARG A 82 19.40 25.02 3.00
CA ARG A 82 19.29 24.42 4.34
C ARG A 82 19.42 22.90 4.30
N PHE A 83 18.89 22.27 3.26
CA PHE A 83 18.92 20.81 3.07
C PHE A 83 20.03 20.33 2.12
N GLY A 84 20.90 21.22 1.62
CA GLY A 84 21.88 20.88 0.59
C GLY A 84 22.82 19.73 0.97
N GLN A 85 23.14 19.57 2.26
CA GLN A 85 23.93 18.42 2.74
C GLN A 85 23.15 17.10 2.68
N LEU A 86 21.83 17.12 2.91
CA LEU A 86 20.98 15.95 2.75
C LEU A 86 20.79 15.64 1.26
N ILE A 87 20.41 16.63 0.46
CA ILE A 87 20.09 16.49 -0.98
C ILE A 87 21.24 15.83 -1.75
N ARG A 88 22.50 16.20 -1.47
CA ARG A 88 23.69 15.59 -2.10
C ARG A 88 23.86 14.08 -1.87
N ARG A 89 23.12 13.50 -0.92
CA ARG A 89 23.17 12.08 -0.56
C ARG A 89 21.90 11.33 -0.96
N LEU A 90 20.88 12.03 -1.45
CA LEU A 90 19.64 11.41 -1.87
C LEU A 90 19.77 10.96 -3.32
N ASP A 91 19.45 9.70 -3.57
CA ASP A 91 19.10 9.24 -4.89
C ASP A 91 17.59 9.42 -5.09
N GLU A 92 17.22 10.11 -6.15
CA GLU A 92 15.83 10.46 -6.44
C GLU A 92 15.15 9.38 -7.28
N CYS A 93 13.99 8.92 -6.82
CA CYS A 93 13.14 8.02 -7.57
C CYS A 93 11.71 8.53 -7.55
N GLU A 94 11.29 9.18 -8.64
CA GLU A 94 9.89 9.59 -8.80
C GLU A 94 9.02 8.37 -9.09
N MET A 95 8.11 8.05 -8.17
CA MET A 95 7.08 7.03 -8.40
C MET A 95 5.95 7.64 -9.22
N LYS A 96 5.92 7.30 -10.50
CA LYS A 96 4.80 7.67 -11.37
C LYS A 96 3.60 6.78 -11.11
N GLY A 97 2.41 7.33 -11.29
CA GLY A 97 1.18 6.56 -11.26
C GLY A 97 1.16 5.47 -12.34
N MET A 98 0.25 4.51 -12.16
CA MET A 98 0.03 3.44 -13.13
C MET A 98 -0.29 4.01 -14.51
N LEU A 99 0.30 3.46 -15.58
CA LEU A 99 -0.11 3.80 -16.95
C LEU A 99 -1.35 2.99 -17.34
N ARG A 100 -2.07 3.43 -18.39
CA ARG A 100 -3.20 2.66 -18.90
C ARG A 100 -2.80 1.26 -19.35
N SER A 101 -1.63 1.12 -19.98
CA SER A 101 -1.06 -0.18 -20.36
C SER A 101 -0.85 -1.09 -19.16
N ASP A 102 -0.42 -0.53 -18.02
CA ASP A 102 -0.17 -1.29 -16.79
C ASP A 102 -1.48 -1.77 -16.18
N ALA A 103 -2.53 -0.94 -16.19
CA ALA A 103 -3.86 -1.34 -15.75
C ALA A 103 -4.42 -2.49 -16.61
N VAL A 104 -4.24 -2.42 -17.93
CA VAL A 104 -4.63 -3.51 -18.86
C VAL A 104 -3.82 -4.78 -18.58
N ASN A 105 -2.51 -4.67 -18.40
CA ASN A 105 -1.63 -5.79 -18.08
C ASN A 105 -2.01 -6.43 -16.74
N TYR A 106 -2.33 -5.62 -15.74
CA TYR A 106 -2.81 -6.09 -14.44
C TYR A 106 -4.12 -6.86 -14.58
N LEU A 107 -5.11 -6.34 -15.31
CA LEU A 107 -6.37 -7.05 -15.55
C LEU A 107 -6.16 -8.38 -16.29
N ASN A 108 -5.21 -8.43 -17.22
CA ASN A 108 -4.86 -9.66 -17.92
C ASN A 108 -4.13 -10.68 -17.02
N MET A 109 -3.24 -10.21 -16.15
CA MET A 109 -2.58 -11.02 -15.12
C MET A 109 -3.63 -11.64 -14.19
N VAL A 110 -4.50 -10.80 -13.60
CA VAL A 110 -5.58 -11.25 -12.73
C VAL A 110 -6.52 -12.22 -13.46
N SER A 111 -6.88 -11.94 -14.73
CA SER A 111 -7.72 -12.84 -15.52
C SER A 111 -7.13 -14.25 -15.63
N ARG A 112 -5.80 -14.36 -15.72
CA ARG A 112 -5.09 -15.64 -15.81
C ARG A 112 -4.95 -16.31 -14.45
N GLU A 113 -4.48 -15.57 -13.44
CA GLU A 113 -4.14 -16.12 -12.12
C GLU A 113 -5.40 -16.51 -11.33
N GLU A 114 -6.48 -15.73 -11.47
CA GLU A 114 -7.72 -15.95 -10.72
C GLU A 114 -8.76 -16.77 -11.52
N ASN A 115 -8.43 -17.20 -12.74
CA ASN A 115 -9.30 -17.86 -13.72
C ASN A 115 -10.62 -17.09 -13.94
N ILE A 116 -10.52 -15.80 -14.26
CA ILE A 116 -11.68 -14.92 -14.47
C ILE A 116 -11.64 -14.22 -15.83
N GLY A 117 -12.80 -13.78 -16.30
CA GLY A 117 -12.97 -12.90 -17.45
C GLY A 117 -13.53 -11.55 -17.01
N PHE A 118 -13.25 -10.50 -17.78
CA PHE A 118 -13.90 -9.20 -17.63
C PHE A 118 -14.57 -8.85 -18.95
N THR A 119 -15.82 -8.37 -18.91
CA THR A 119 -16.46 -7.79 -20.10
C THR A 119 -15.71 -6.54 -20.56
N PHE A 120 -15.86 -6.18 -21.83
CA PHE A 120 -15.25 -4.97 -22.37
C PHE A 120 -15.69 -3.72 -21.60
N GLN A 121 -16.97 -3.65 -21.25
CA GLN A 121 -17.58 -2.57 -20.48
C GLN A 121 -17.02 -2.52 -19.05
N ALA A 122 -16.83 -3.66 -18.39
CA ALA A 122 -16.19 -3.72 -17.07
C ALA A 122 -14.76 -3.16 -17.12
N ARG A 123 -13.98 -3.51 -18.16
CA ARG A 123 -12.63 -2.97 -18.37
C ARG A 123 -12.64 -1.46 -18.60
N GLN A 124 -13.59 -0.95 -19.38
CA GLN A 124 -13.74 0.50 -19.61
C GLN A 124 -14.02 1.30 -18.32
N ILE A 125 -14.66 0.67 -17.32
CA ILE A 125 -14.86 1.30 -16.00
C ILE A 125 -13.61 1.17 -15.13
N LEU A 126 -12.95 0.01 -15.13
CA LEU A 126 -11.82 -0.28 -14.25
C LEU A 126 -10.53 0.45 -14.67
N GLU A 127 -10.18 0.44 -15.95
CA GLU A 127 -8.91 1.02 -16.45
C GLU A 127 -8.72 2.50 -16.03
N PRO A 128 -9.71 3.41 -16.18
CA PRO A 128 -9.53 4.80 -15.80
C PRO A 128 -9.43 5.03 -14.29
N LEU A 129 -9.97 4.11 -13.46
CA LEU A 129 -9.92 4.24 -12.00
C LEU A 129 -8.49 4.11 -11.49
N ALA A 130 -7.69 3.22 -12.08
CA ALA A 130 -6.28 3.06 -11.74
C ALA A 130 -5.47 4.36 -11.90
N LEU A 131 -5.87 5.19 -12.88
CA LEU A 131 -5.23 6.45 -13.23
C LEU A 131 -5.70 7.62 -12.36
N ASN A 132 -6.84 7.48 -11.68
CA ASN A 132 -7.49 8.60 -11.00
C ASN A 132 -7.12 8.66 -9.51
N ALA A 133 -6.03 9.34 -9.20
CA ALA A 133 -5.55 9.53 -7.83
C ALA A 133 -6.60 10.20 -6.90
N LYS A 134 -7.47 11.08 -7.42
CA LYS A 134 -8.50 11.76 -6.61
C LYS A 134 -9.58 10.82 -6.08
N LEU A 135 -9.81 9.70 -6.77
CA LEU A 135 -10.78 8.68 -6.35
C LEU A 135 -10.13 7.52 -5.59
N GLY A 136 -8.81 7.55 -5.38
CA GLY A 136 -8.06 6.49 -4.71
C GLY A 136 -7.10 5.70 -5.61
N GLY A 137 -7.05 6.01 -6.92
CA GLY A 137 -6.08 5.47 -7.87
C GLY A 137 -6.00 3.94 -7.88
N ILE A 138 -4.77 3.43 -7.85
CA ILE A 138 -4.46 2.00 -7.85
C ILE A 138 -5.15 1.28 -6.69
N SER A 139 -5.21 1.88 -5.50
CA SER A 139 -5.82 1.26 -4.31
C SER A 139 -7.30 0.95 -4.54
N LEU A 140 -8.07 1.93 -5.03
CA LEU A 140 -9.48 1.70 -5.36
C LEU A 140 -9.64 0.67 -6.49
N PHE A 141 -8.82 0.78 -7.54
CA PHE A 141 -8.81 -0.16 -8.65
C PHE A 141 -8.61 -1.61 -8.19
N THR A 142 -7.59 -1.89 -7.38
CA THR A 142 -7.32 -3.23 -6.86
C THR A 142 -8.41 -3.70 -5.89
N LEU A 143 -8.96 -2.79 -5.08
CA LEU A 143 -10.03 -3.11 -4.13
C LEU A 143 -11.31 -3.56 -4.84
N LEU A 144 -11.72 -2.85 -5.90
CA LEU A 144 -12.91 -3.19 -6.67
C LEU A 144 -12.76 -4.53 -7.38
N ILE A 145 -11.58 -4.80 -7.96
CA ILE A 145 -11.27 -6.10 -8.57
C ILE A 145 -11.39 -7.22 -7.53
N GLY A 146 -10.71 -7.09 -6.39
CA GLY A 146 -10.75 -8.10 -5.33
C GLY A 146 -12.18 -8.35 -4.83
N ARG A 147 -12.95 -7.29 -4.59
CA ARG A 147 -14.35 -7.42 -4.18
C ARG A 147 -15.22 -8.09 -5.23
N ALA A 148 -15.08 -7.71 -6.50
CA ALA A 148 -15.85 -8.31 -7.59
C ALA A 148 -15.56 -9.81 -7.75
N ILE A 149 -14.28 -10.20 -7.63
CA ILE A 149 -13.86 -11.61 -7.63
C ILE A 149 -14.53 -12.35 -6.47
N THR A 150 -14.41 -11.83 -5.25
CA THR A 150 -15.01 -12.46 -4.07
C THR A 150 -16.52 -12.64 -4.24
N LEU A 151 -17.23 -11.61 -4.70
CA LEU A 151 -18.67 -11.69 -4.91
C LEU A 151 -19.07 -12.70 -6.00
N LYS A 152 -18.36 -12.74 -7.14
CA LYS A 152 -18.63 -13.75 -8.18
C LYS A 152 -18.33 -15.16 -7.68
N ARG A 153 -17.28 -15.35 -6.87
CA ARG A 153 -16.97 -16.66 -6.26
C ARG A 153 -18.04 -17.09 -5.27
N ILE A 154 -18.52 -16.18 -4.42
CA ILE A 154 -19.67 -16.47 -3.53
C ILE A 154 -20.86 -16.90 -4.38
N GLN A 155 -21.23 -16.15 -5.42
CA GLN A 155 -22.34 -16.51 -6.31
C GLN A 155 -22.13 -17.88 -6.97
N TYR A 156 -20.90 -18.18 -7.40
CA TYR A 156 -20.56 -19.46 -8.00
C TYR A 156 -20.73 -20.62 -7.02
N PHE A 157 -20.12 -20.55 -5.83
CA PHE A 157 -20.16 -21.68 -4.89
C PHE A 157 -21.51 -21.85 -4.18
N HIS A 158 -22.35 -20.80 -4.15
CA HIS A 158 -23.72 -20.88 -3.62
C HIS A 158 -24.78 -21.19 -4.67
N SER A 159 -24.43 -21.38 -5.95
CA SER A 159 -25.41 -21.79 -6.96
C SER A 159 -25.73 -23.29 -6.87
N ASP A 160 -26.92 -23.69 -7.31
CA ASP A 160 -27.41 -25.07 -7.23
C ASP A 160 -26.39 -26.08 -7.79
N GLY A 161 -26.18 -27.17 -7.03
CA GLY A 161 -25.25 -28.24 -7.39
C GLY A 161 -23.77 -27.95 -7.12
N ARG A 162 -23.43 -26.81 -6.48
CA ARG A 162 -22.05 -26.46 -6.11
C ARG A 162 -21.90 -26.39 -4.59
N SER A 163 -20.68 -26.62 -4.13
CA SER A 163 -20.32 -26.54 -2.71
C SER A 163 -19.02 -25.76 -2.55
N VAL A 164 -18.87 -25.08 -1.42
CA VAL A 164 -17.63 -24.40 -1.07
C VAL A 164 -16.56 -25.47 -0.82
N PRO A 165 -15.43 -25.45 -1.56
CA PRO A 165 -14.38 -26.44 -1.38
C PRO A 165 -13.71 -26.30 -0.01
N GLU A 166 -13.24 -27.42 0.54
CA GLU A 166 -12.56 -27.48 1.85
C GLU A 166 -11.29 -26.61 1.92
N THR A 167 -10.73 -26.25 0.77
CA THR A 167 -9.59 -25.33 0.66
C THR A 167 -9.96 -23.86 0.87
N ALA A 168 -11.24 -23.52 1.03
CA ALA A 168 -11.67 -22.17 1.37
C ALA A 168 -11.12 -21.79 2.75
N GLN A 169 -10.32 -20.73 2.80
CA GLN A 169 -9.72 -20.28 4.05
C GLN A 169 -10.60 -19.21 4.67
N CYS A 170 -11.09 -19.51 5.87
CA CYS A 170 -11.77 -18.57 6.74
C CYS A 170 -10.74 -17.96 7.69
N ILE A 171 -10.29 -16.73 7.42
CA ILE A 171 -9.37 -16.03 8.31
C ILE A 171 -10.22 -15.26 9.32
N HIS A 172 -10.26 -15.77 10.55
CA HIS A 172 -10.82 -15.04 11.67
C HIS A 172 -9.78 -14.05 12.17
N THR A 173 -10.10 -12.75 12.12
CA THR A 173 -9.24 -11.74 12.72
C THR A 173 -9.67 -11.60 14.18
N PRO A 174 -8.80 -11.85 15.18
CA PRO A 174 -9.20 -11.72 16.58
C PRO A 174 -9.65 -10.28 16.85
N ALA A 175 -10.83 -10.12 17.44
CA ALA A 175 -11.41 -8.83 17.76
C ALA A 175 -10.43 -8.01 18.62
N LYS A 176 -10.06 -6.82 18.15
CA LYS A 176 -9.23 -5.90 18.93
C LYS A 176 -10.06 -5.37 20.11
N GLN A 177 -9.69 -5.75 21.33
CA GLN A 177 -10.34 -5.25 22.55
C GLN A 177 -10.32 -3.71 22.58
N GLY A 178 -11.47 -3.10 22.88
CA GLY A 178 -11.59 -1.65 23.05
C GLY A 178 -11.96 -0.83 21.80
N LEU A 179 -12.18 -1.46 20.64
CA LEU A 179 -12.74 -0.79 19.46
C LEU A 179 -14.24 -1.05 19.33
N SER A 180 -15.03 -0.01 19.04
CA SER A 180 -16.48 -0.10 18.79
C SER A 180 -16.82 -0.78 17.45
N TYR A 181 -15.85 -0.85 16.54
CA TYR A 181 -15.97 -1.56 15.26
C TYR A 181 -14.73 -2.45 15.07
N PRO A 182 -14.86 -3.78 15.18
CA PRO A 182 -13.72 -4.71 15.09
C PRO A 182 -13.18 -4.91 13.66
N GLY A 183 -13.79 -4.28 12.65
CA GLY A 183 -13.57 -4.65 11.24
C GLY A 183 -14.40 -5.88 10.87
N PRO A 184 -14.29 -6.41 9.63
CA PRO A 184 -14.90 -7.69 9.31
C PRO A 184 -14.24 -8.79 10.15
N ASP A 185 -14.98 -9.36 11.11
CA ASP A 185 -14.51 -10.42 12.02
C ASP A 185 -14.05 -11.70 11.30
N THR A 186 -14.44 -11.82 10.03
CA THR A 186 -14.14 -12.97 9.17
C THR A 186 -13.84 -12.50 7.76
N SER A 187 -12.65 -12.79 7.23
CA SER A 187 -12.37 -12.68 5.80
C SER A 187 -12.35 -14.09 5.19
N ILE A 188 -13.26 -14.32 4.25
CA ILE A 188 -13.32 -15.57 3.49
C ILE A 188 -12.50 -15.39 2.22
N SER A 189 -11.43 -16.17 2.08
CA SER A 189 -10.71 -16.32 0.83
C SER A 189 -11.24 -17.56 0.11
N LEU A 190 -12.01 -17.34 -0.96
CA LEU A 190 -12.50 -18.42 -1.82
C LEU A 190 -11.47 -18.72 -2.91
N PRO A 191 -11.17 -20.00 -3.17
CA PRO A 191 -10.20 -20.38 -4.19
C PRO A 191 -10.70 -20.04 -5.61
N PRO A 192 -9.82 -20.04 -6.61
CA PRO A 192 -10.21 -19.98 -8.01
C PRO A 192 -11.25 -21.05 -8.37
N THR A 193 -12.22 -20.64 -9.20
CA THR A 193 -13.26 -21.54 -9.69
C THR A 193 -12.69 -22.42 -10.81
N PRO A 194 -13.14 -23.67 -10.94
CA PRO A 194 -12.69 -24.55 -12.03
C PRO A 194 -13.15 -24.04 -13.40
N GLU A 195 -14.33 -23.42 -13.45
CA GLU A 195 -14.83 -22.71 -14.63
C GLU A 195 -14.40 -21.26 -14.60
N ARG A 196 -14.15 -20.70 -15.78
CA ARG A 196 -13.84 -19.27 -15.92
C ARG A 196 -15.10 -18.44 -15.71
N ILE A 197 -15.12 -17.65 -14.63
CA ILE A 197 -16.23 -16.75 -14.29
C ILE A 197 -16.05 -15.36 -14.90
N THR A 198 -17.14 -14.77 -15.40
CA THR A 198 -17.10 -13.44 -16.03
C THR A 198 -17.60 -12.35 -15.07
N ILE A 199 -16.79 -11.31 -14.90
CA ILE A 199 -17.13 -10.06 -14.21
C ILE A 199 -17.65 -9.05 -15.25
N ASP A 200 -18.87 -8.59 -15.02
CA ASP A 200 -19.58 -7.62 -15.85
C ASP A 200 -19.57 -6.22 -15.23
N GLU A 201 -19.97 -5.24 -16.04
CA GLU A 201 -20.04 -3.83 -15.68
C GLU A 201 -21.07 -3.54 -14.59
N ALA A 202 -22.14 -4.34 -14.50
CA ALA A 202 -23.18 -4.17 -13.49
C ALA A 202 -22.62 -4.47 -12.09
N LEU A 203 -21.84 -5.54 -11.95
CA LEU A 203 -21.17 -5.88 -10.70
C LEU A 203 -20.12 -4.82 -10.31
N ILE A 204 -19.30 -4.37 -11.26
CA ILE A 204 -18.31 -3.31 -10.99
C ILE A 204 -19.02 -2.02 -10.54
N SER A 205 -20.10 -1.63 -11.22
CA SER A 205 -20.89 -0.44 -10.89
C SER A 205 -21.52 -0.55 -9.51
N SER A 206 -22.05 -1.73 -9.15
CA SER A 206 -22.58 -2.02 -7.82
C SER A 206 -21.49 -1.90 -6.74
N CYS A 207 -20.33 -2.51 -6.94
CA CYS A 207 -19.20 -2.41 -6.02
C CYS A 207 -18.76 -0.95 -5.83
N MET A 208 -18.72 -0.17 -6.91
CA MET A 208 -18.37 1.25 -6.86
C MET A 208 -19.43 2.10 -6.14
N ALA A 209 -20.72 1.81 -6.33
CA ALA A 209 -21.81 2.50 -5.62
C ALA A 209 -21.75 2.23 -4.11
N ASP A 210 -21.49 0.98 -3.71
CA ASP A 210 -21.30 0.61 -2.31
C ASP A 210 -20.10 1.33 -1.69
N PHE A 211 -18.98 1.39 -2.41
CA PHE A 211 -17.80 2.11 -1.96
C PHE A 211 -18.08 3.60 -1.73
N LYS A 212 -18.76 4.27 -2.68
CA LYS A 212 -19.17 5.68 -2.53
C LYS A 212 -20.04 5.89 -1.28
N LYS A 213 -21.00 4.99 -1.02
CA LYS A 213 -21.84 5.05 0.19
C LYS A 213 -21.01 4.91 1.47
N GLN A 214 -19.99 4.06 1.47
CA GLN A 214 -19.12 3.86 2.64
C GLN A 214 -18.19 5.06 2.89
N LEU A 215 -17.67 5.70 1.83
CA LEU A 215 -16.88 6.92 1.95
C LEU A 215 -17.70 8.08 2.54
N LEU A 216 -18.93 8.26 2.07
CA LEU A 216 -19.84 9.31 2.56
C LEU A 216 -20.27 9.12 4.02
N LYS A 217 -20.21 7.89 4.55
CA LYS A 217 -20.47 7.61 5.98
C LYS A 217 -19.30 7.91 6.90
N ARG A 218 -18.10 8.14 6.35
CA ARG A 218 -16.87 8.43 7.11
C ARG A 218 -16.50 9.92 7.13
N GLN A 219 -17.28 10.76 6.46
CA GLN A 219 -17.24 12.23 6.55
C GLN A 219 -18.30 12.70 7.54
#